data_AF-A0A258HVM6-F1
#
_entry.id   AF-A0A258HVM6-F1
#
_cell.length_a   1.000
_cell.length_b   1.000
_cell.length_c   1.000
_cell.angle_alpha   90.00
_cell.angle_beta   90.00
_cell.angle_gamma   90.00
#
_symmetry.space_group_name_H-M   'P 1'
#
loop_
_entity.id
_entity.type
_entity.pdbx_description
1 polymer ?
#
loop_
_entity_poly.entity_id
_entity_poly.type
_entity_poly.pdbx_seq_one_letter_code
_entity_poly.pdbx_strand_id
1 'polypeptide(L)' 'MRRSLVLTDDTARHPFLASLPPHVRRGTQPVAIAHDKARWSLGDIKDFLLTYCACFAAVTVFIA' A
#
# COMPACT_ATOMS: atom_id res chain seq x y z
N MET A 1 -7.24 19.30 18.96
CA MET A 1 -7.86 18.74 17.74
C MET A 1 -6.80 18.61 16.65
N ARG A 2 -6.40 17.39 16.27
CA ARG A 2 -5.46 17.14 15.17
C ARG A 2 -6.28 16.97 13.88
N ARG A 3 -6.34 18.02 13.06
CA ARG A 3 -7.01 17.99 11.76
C ARG A 3 -5.96 17.67 10.71
N SER A 4 -5.99 16.45 10.17
CA SER A 4 -5.10 16.06 9.07
C SER A 4 -5.46 16.86 7.83
N LEU A 5 -4.54 17.65 7.32
CA LEU A 5 -4.71 18.38 6.06
C LEU A 5 -4.35 17.44 4.91
N VAL A 6 -5.36 17.00 4.17
CA VAL A 6 -5.17 16.28 2.91
C VAL A 6 -4.75 17.31 1.87
N LEU A 7 -3.43 17.44 1.64
CA LEU A 7 -2.91 18.19 0.50
C LEU A 7 -3.31 17.43 -0.76
N THR A 8 -4.44 17.80 -1.34
CA THR A 8 -4.76 17.45 -2.72
C THR A 8 -4.04 18.46 -3.62
N ASP A 9 -3.56 18.00 -4.77
CA ASP A 9 -2.86 18.83 -5.78
C ASP A 9 -3.86 19.73 -6.54
N ASP A 10 -4.91 20.17 -5.86
CA ASP A 10 -5.89 21.05 -6.46
C ASP A 10 -5.23 22.42 -6.65
N THR A 11 -5.01 22.76 -7.92
CA THR A 11 -4.41 24.03 -8.39
C THR A 11 -5.10 25.29 -7.86
N ALA A 12 -6.27 25.15 -7.21
CA ALA A 12 -6.90 26.16 -6.38
C ALA A 12 -6.06 26.47 -5.13
N ARG A 13 -5.00 27.27 -5.32
CA ARG A 13 -4.12 27.91 -4.32
C ARG A 13 -4.70 27.94 -2.90
N HIS A 14 -4.49 26.87 -2.14
CA HIS A 14 -4.98 26.80 -0.76
C HIS A 14 -4.35 27.94 0.07
N PRO A 15 -5.16 28.70 0.84
CA PRO A 15 -4.64 29.80 1.66
C PRO A 15 -3.59 29.31 2.68
N PHE A 16 -3.71 28.05 3.11
CA PHE A 16 -2.70 27.42 3.96
C PHE A 16 -1.35 27.28 3.24
N LEU A 17 -1.32 26.80 1.98
CA LEU A 17 -0.08 26.72 1.19
C LEU A 17 0.55 28.09 0.93
N ALA A 18 -0.25 29.16 0.87
CA ALA A 18 0.24 30.53 0.73
C ALA A 18 0.96 31.04 1.98
N SER A 19 0.51 30.64 3.17
CA SER A 19 1.15 30.99 4.45
C SER A 19 2.42 30.19 4.75
N LEU A 20 2.68 29.11 4.01
CA LEU A 20 3.83 28.25 4.28
C LEU A 20 5.15 28.87 3.78
N PRO A 21 6.21 28.85 4.60
CA PRO A 21 7.55 29.25 4.19
C PRO A 21 8.07 28.43 2.97
N PRO A 22 8.89 29.04 2.10
CA PRO A 22 9.31 28.44 0.83
C PRO A 22 10.11 27.13 0.99
N HIS A 23 10.80 26.93 2.12
CA HIS A 23 11.53 25.70 2.41
C HIS A 23 10.61 24.51 2.75
N VAL A 24 9.39 24.77 3.23
CA VAL A 24 8.38 23.73 3.50
C VAL A 24 7.61 23.38 2.22
N ARG A 25 7.36 24.39 1.36
CA ARG A 25 6.69 24.19 0.06
C ARG A 25 7.52 23.39 -0.94
N ARG A 26 8.84 23.36 -0.77
CA ARG A 26 9.73 22.62 -1.67
C ARG A 26 9.49 21.11 -1.64
N GLY A 27 8.74 20.61 -0.66
CA GLY A 27 8.37 19.22 -0.55
C GLY A 27 9.60 18.37 -0.23
N THR A 28 9.58 17.69 0.91
CA THR A 28 10.48 16.55 1.09
C THR A 28 10.26 15.65 -0.11
N GLN A 29 11.34 15.25 -0.82
CA GLN A 29 11.21 14.30 -1.94
C GLN A 29 10.30 13.17 -1.46
N PRO A 30 9.25 12.81 -2.23
CA PRO A 30 8.38 11.72 -1.83
C PRO A 30 9.27 10.53 -1.52
N VAL A 31 9.26 10.10 -0.25
CA VAL A 31 9.90 8.85 0.13
C VAL A 31 9.26 7.84 -0.80
N ALA A 32 10.04 7.34 -1.75
CA ALA A 32 9.62 6.25 -2.59
C ALA A 32 9.38 5.11 -1.61
N ILE A 33 8.13 4.96 -1.16
CA ILE A 33 7.69 3.73 -0.55
C ILE A 33 7.94 2.75 -1.67
N ALA A 34 9.01 1.96 -1.53
CA ALA A 34 9.28 0.85 -2.38
C ALA A 34 8.10 -0.08 -2.19
N HIS A 35 7.04 0.17 -2.96
CA HIS A 35 6.12 -0.87 -3.32
C HIS A 35 7.01 -1.80 -4.10
N ASP A 36 7.51 -2.83 -3.40
CA ASP A 36 8.17 -3.99 -3.96
C ASP A 36 7.20 -4.59 -4.97
N LYS A 37 7.18 -3.97 -6.15
CA LYS A 37 6.29 -4.34 -7.24
C LYS A 37 6.87 -5.62 -7.78
N ALA A 38 6.23 -6.70 -7.36
CA ALA A 38 5.95 -7.85 -8.21
C ALA A 38 7.21 -8.56 -8.74
N ARG A 39 8.09 -8.97 -7.83
CA ARG A 39 8.87 -10.19 -8.09
C ARG A 39 8.10 -11.31 -7.43
N TRP A 40 7.19 -11.93 -8.19
CA TRP A 40 6.40 -13.10 -7.76
C TRP A 40 7.27 -13.99 -6.88
N SER A 41 7.00 -13.96 -5.58
CA SER A 41 7.82 -14.69 -4.63
C SER A 41 7.48 -16.16 -4.84
N LEU A 42 8.50 -17.01 -5.01
CA LEU A 42 8.27 -18.45 -4.94
C LEU A 42 7.60 -18.83 -3.60
N GLY A 43 7.72 -17.99 -2.56
CA GLY A 43 6.97 -18.11 -1.32
C GLY A 43 5.46 -18.05 -1.54
N ASP A 44 4.96 -17.05 -2.26
CA ASP A 44 3.52 -16.86 -2.49
C ASP A 44 2.90 -18.06 -3.25
N ILE A 45 3.65 -18.62 -4.21
CA ILE A 45 3.22 -19.81 -4.96
C ILE A 45 3.13 -21.03 -4.04
N LYS A 46 4.09 -21.20 -3.13
CA LYS A 46 4.11 -22.32 -2.18
C LYS A 46 2.98 -22.21 -1.16
N ASP A 47 2.72 -21.02 -0.64
CA ASP A 47 1.62 -20.80 0.32
C ASP A 47 0.24 -21.03 -0.33
N PHE A 48 0.07 -20.61 -1.58
CA PHE A 48 -1.13 -20.91 -2.34
C PHE A 48 -1.30 -22.42 -2.58
N LEU A 49 -0.24 -23.10 -3.01
CA LEU A 49 -0.27 -24.55 -3.26
C LEU A 49 -0.53 -25.34 -1.98
N LEU A 50 0.07 -24.94 -0.86
CA LEU A 50 -0.13 -25.56 0.45
C LEU A 50 -1.60 -25.44 0.88
N THR A 51 -2.17 -24.25 0.75
CA THR A 51 -3.59 -23.99 1.07
C THR A 51 -4.52 -24.81 0.20
N TYR A 52 -4.25 -24.87 -1.11
CA TYR A 52 -4.99 -25.69 -2.06
C TYR A 52 -4.95 -27.19 -1.69
N CYS A 53 -3.75 -27.72 -1.42
CA CYS A 53 -3.57 -29.11 -1.00
C CYS A 53 -4.27 -29.42 0.32
N ALA A 54 -4.23 -28.50 1.29
CA ALA A 54 -4.89 -28.67 2.58
C ALA A 54 -6.43 -28.73 2.42
N CYS A 55 -7.03 -27.79 1.67
CA CYS A 55 -8.46 -27.83 1.39
C CYS A 55 -8.86 -29.07 0.59
N PHE A 56 -8.09 -29.44 -0.43
CA PHE A 56 -8.36 -30.64 -1.22
C PHE A 56 -8.32 -31.89 -0.34
N ALA A 57 -7.25 -32.09 0.43
CA ALA A 57 -7.12 -33.23 1.33
C ALA A 57 -8.27 -33.28 2.36
N ALA A 58 -8.67 -32.14 2.92
CA ALA A 58 -9.79 -32.08 3.85
C ALA A 58 -11.11 -32.54 3.21
N VAL A 59 -11.40 -32.10 1.97
CA VAL A 59 -12.60 -32.54 1.23
C VAL A 59 -12.52 -34.02 0.89
N THR A 60 -11.36 -34.51 0.42
CA THR A 60 -11.19 -35.92 0.07
C THR A 60 -11.34 -36.84 1.28
N VAL A 61 -10.77 -36.48 2.43
CA VAL A 61 -10.91 -37.23 3.69
C VAL A 61 -12.34 -37.16 4.23
N PHE A 62 -13.04 -36.04 4.03
CA PHE A 62 -14.45 -35.93 4.43
C PHE A 62 -15.38 -36.82 3.60
N ILE A 63 -15.05 -37.02 2.32
CA ILE A 63 -15.86 -37.82 1.39
C ILE A 63 -15.52 -39.31 1.45
N ALA A 64 -14.27 -39.67 1.74
CA ALA A 64 -13.79 -41.05 1.87
C ALA A 64 -14.27 -41.71 3.16
#